data_AF-A0A7C1HQ27-F1
#
_entry.id   AF-A0A7C1HQ27-F1
#
_cell.length_a   1.000
_cell.length_b   1.000
_cell.length_c   1.000
_cell.angle_alpha   90.00
_cell.angle_beta   90.00
_cell.angle_gamma   90.00
#
_symmetry.space_group_name_H-M   'P 1'
#
loop_
_entity.id
_entity.type
_entity.pdbx_description
1 polymer ?
#
loop_
_entity_poly.entity_id
_entity_poly.type
_entity_poly.pdbx_seq_one_letter_code
_entity_poly.pdbx_strand_id
1 'polypeptide(L)' 'MDMKYVQTTCPYCGTGCTFNLVVKDGKVAGVAPYHRSPVNE' A
#
# COMPACT_ATOMS: atom_id res chain seq x y z
N MET A 1 -15.52 13.69 -0.98
CA MET A 1 -14.93 12.34 -0.79
C MET A 1 -13.44 12.48 -1.00
N ASP A 2 -12.64 12.31 0.06
CA ASP A 2 -11.17 12.33 -0.06
C ASP A 2 -10.68 10.89 -0.19
N MET A 3 -9.94 10.60 -1.26
CA MET A 3 -9.34 9.29 -1.48
C MET A 3 -7.85 9.47 -1.78
N LYS A 4 -7.01 8.78 -1.01
CA LYS A 4 -5.55 8.84 -1.12
C LYS A 4 -4.98 7.44 -1.21
N TYR A 5 -3.92 7.31 -2.00
CA TYR A 5 -3.08 6.12 -2.06
C TYR A 5 -1.76 6.45 -1.38
N VAL A 6 -1.48 5.77 -0.27
CA VAL A 6 -0.24 5.97 0.49
C VAL A 6 0.62 4.73 0.32
N GLN A 7 1.76 4.88 -0.35
CA GLN A 7 2.72 3.80 -0.48
C GLN A 7 3.26 3.41 0.90
N THR A 8 3.29 2.12 1.20
CA THR A 8 3.83 1.55 2.43
C THR A 8 4.60 0.26 2.15
N THR A 9 5.29 -0.23 3.17
CA THR A 9 6.06 -1.47 3.14
C THR A 9 5.37 -2.52 4.02
N CYS A 10 5.30 -3.76 3.55
CA CYS A 10 4.72 -4.89 4.26
C CYS A 10 5.61 -5.31 5.44
N PRO A 11 5.11 -5.26 6.70
CA PRO A 11 5.89 -5.65 7.86
C PRO A 11 5.82 -7.16 8.17
N TYR A 12 5.14 -7.96 7.35
CA TYR A 12 4.77 -9.34 7.70
C TYR A 12 5.97 -10.29 7.84
N CYS A 13 6.84 -10.34 6.83
CA CYS A 13 7.94 -11.32 6.76
C CYS A 13 9.33 -10.71 6.54
N GLY A 14 9.43 -9.37 6.49
CA GLY A 14 10.71 -8.66 6.32
C GLY A 14 11.25 -8.64 4.89
N THR A 15 10.58 -9.25 3.91
CA THR A 15 10.99 -9.24 2.50
C THR A 15 11.01 -7.83 1.89
N GLY A 16 10.20 -6.91 2.44
CA GLY A 16 10.16 -5.52 1.97
C GLY A 16 9.20 -5.29 0.80
N CYS A 17 8.20 -6.15 0.60
CA CYS A 17 7.17 -5.93 -0.41
C CYS A 17 6.47 -4.58 -0.18
N THR A 18 6.14 -3.84 -1.23
CA THR A 18 5.42 -2.56 -1.12
C THR A 18 4.02 -2.62 -1.73
N PHE A 19 3.10 -1.83 -1.19
CA PHE A 19 1.73 -1.69 -1.67
C PHE A 19 1.17 -0.33 -1.27
N ASN A 20 0.03 0.06 -1.83
CA ASN A 20 -0.67 1.27 -1.47
C ASN A 20 -1.78 0.98 -0.46
N LEU A 21 -1.82 1.74 0.64
CA LEU A 21 -2.99 1.83 1.49
C LEU A 21 -4.01 2.76 0.83
N VAL A 22 -5.23 2.26 0.62
CA VAL A 22 -6.35 3.07 0.15
C VAL A 22 -6.96 3.74 1.37
N VAL A 23 -6.72 5.04 1.53
CA VAL A 23 -7.29 5.85 2.61
C VAL A 23 -8.47 6.62 2.07
N LYS A 24 -9.64 6.39 2.66
CA LYS A 24 -10.89 7.05 2.31
C LYS A 24 -11.43 7.76 3.54
N ASP A 25 -11.62 9.08 3.42
CA ASP A 25 -12.13 9.93 4.50
C ASP A 25 -11.37 9.72 5.83
N GLY A 26 -10.03 9.64 5.74
CA GLY A 26 -9.11 9.48 6.87
C GLY A 26 -8.99 8.07 7.44
N LYS A 27 -9.71 7.07 6.89
CA LYS A 27 -9.65 5.68 7.35
C LYS A 27 -9.09 4.76 6.26
N VAL A 28 -8.37 3.72 6.68
CA VAL A 28 -7.93 2.67 5.77
C VAL A 28 -9.15 1.89 5.30
N ALA A 29 -9.38 1.90 4.00
CA ALA A 29 -10.49 1.21 3.34
C ALA A 29 -10.03 -0.05 2.59
N GLY A 30 -8.74 -0.19 2.31
CA GLY A 30 -8.19 -1.36 1.61
C GLY A 30 -6.74 -1.20 1.20
N VAL A 31 -6.31 -2.09 0.32
CA VAL A 31 -4.96 -2.12 -0.25
C VAL A 31 -5.02 -2.23 -1.78
N ALA A 32 -4.04 -1.65 -2.46
CA ALA A 32 -3.84 -1.78 -3.90
C ALA A 32 -2.37 -2.11 -4.20
N PRO A 33 -2.07 -2.87 -5.26
CA PRO A 33 -0.70 -3.20 -5.62
C PRO A 33 0.13 -1.94 -5.93
N TYR A 34 1.44 -2.03 -5.66
CA TYR A 34 2.41 -1.03 -6.10
C TYR A 34 3.35 -1.67 -7.14
N HIS A 35 3.00 -1.52 -8.42
CA HIS A 35 3.66 -2.18 -9.55
C HIS A 35 5.09 -1.72 -9.85
N ARG A 36 5.63 -0.75 -9.09
CA ARG A 36 7.01 -0.27 -9.26
C ARG A 36 7.95 -0.87 -8.21
N SER A 37 7.47 -1.78 -7.36
CA SER A 37 8.33 -2.43 -6.39
C SER A 37 9.20 -3.48 -7.09
N PRO A 38 10.53 -3.42 -6.96
CA PRO A 38 11.40 -4.49 -7.47
C PRO A 38 11.25 -5.80 -6.67
N VAL A 39 10.53 -5.76 -5.53
CA VAL A 39 10.30 -6.89 -4.64
C VAL A 39 8.99 -7.62 -4.98
N ASN A 40 8.06 -6.98 -5.70
CA ASN A 40 6.73 -7.49 -6.02
C ASN A 40 6.58 -7.77 -7.54
N GLU A 41 7.61 -8.32 -8.18
CA GLU A 41 7.59 -8.73 -9.61
C GLU A 41 6.58 -9.87 -9.86
#